data_AF-A0A9W4SKJ7-F1
#
_entry.id   AF-A0A9W4SKJ7-F1
#
_cell.length_a   1.000
_cell.length_b   1.000
_cell.length_c   1.000
_cell.angle_alpha   90.00
_cell.angle_beta   90.00
_cell.angle_gamma   90.00
#
_symmetry.space_group_name_H-M   'P 1'
#
loop_
_entity.id
_entity.type
_entity.pdbx_description
1 polymer ?
#
loop_
_entity_poly.entity_id
_entity_poly.type
_entity_poly.pdbx_seq_one_letter_code
_entity_poly.pdbx_strand_id
1 'polypeptide(L)'
;MSDELQIFHYTFNTFNEDNENRQPKRRLPNMFISYRKEMMKHKPSKMPMGEYSRLVSKWWKQLSESDKSKWQRRYHISRDQNLLLPATKDEPVSKHLKKDCFLIEIPSKHALNSIEDF
;
A
#
# COMPACT_ATOMS: atom_id res chain seq x y z
N MET A 1 -33.95 48.72 -35.06
CA MET A 1 -32.89 47.71 -35.24
C MET A 1 -32.75 47.04 -33.90
N SER A 2 -33.28 45.83 -33.77
CA SER A 2 -33.30 45.10 -32.50
C SER A 2 -32.15 44.09 -32.56
N ASP A 3 -31.11 44.32 -31.78
CA ASP A 3 -29.96 43.43 -31.70
C ASP A 3 -30.35 42.18 -30.92
N GLU A 4 -30.45 41.07 -31.66
CA GLU A 4 -30.80 39.76 -31.14
C GLU A 4 -29.55 39.14 -30.50
N LEU A 5 -29.42 39.31 -29.19
CA LEU A 5 -28.32 38.76 -28.38
C LEU A 5 -28.42 37.22 -28.32
N GLN A 6 -27.56 36.54 -29.08
CA GLN A 6 -27.42 35.08 -29.02
C GLN A 6 -26.51 34.68 -27.83
N ILE A 7 -27.11 34.06 -26.81
CA ILE A 7 -26.40 33.49 -25.68
C ILE A 7 -25.97 32.06 -26.05
N PHE A 8 -24.67 31.85 -26.22
CA PHE A 8 -24.10 30.53 -26.46
C PHE A 8 -23.91 29.80 -25.12
N HIS A 9 -24.71 28.76 -24.89
CA HIS A 9 -24.50 27.84 -23.77
C HIS A 9 -23.37 26.87 -24.12
N TYR A 10 -22.19 27.11 -23.57
CA TYR A 10 -21.04 26.22 -23.77
C TYR A 10 -21.05 25.10 -22.73
N THR A 11 -21.44 23.89 -23.14
CA THR A 11 -21.21 22.69 -22.33
C THR A 11 -19.84 22.13 -22.67
N PHE A 12 -18.94 22.09 -21.69
CA PHE A 12 -17.67 21.37 -21.82
C PHE A 12 -18.00 19.88 -21.86
N ASN A 13 -18.30 19.35 -23.04
CA ASN A 13 -18.26 17.91 -23.27
C ASN A 13 -16.81 17.49 -23.05
N THR A 14 -16.50 17.01 -21.85
CA THR A 14 -15.30 16.21 -21.65
C THR A 14 -15.52 14.96 -22.49
N PHE A 15 -15.00 14.98 -23.71
CA PHE A 15 -14.99 13.87 -24.63
C PHE A 15 -14.45 12.64 -23.87
N ASN A 16 -15.35 11.72 -23.55
CA ASN A 16 -15.04 10.41 -23.01
C ASN A 16 -14.57 9.49 -24.14
N GLU A 17 -13.56 9.89 -24.91
CA GLU A 17 -13.13 9.13 -26.10
C GLU A 17 -11.75 8.48 -26.00
N ASP A 18 -11.07 8.50 -24.83
CA ASP A 18 -9.79 7.79 -24.62
C ASP A 18 -9.71 7.01 -23.29
N ASN A 19 -10.84 6.60 -22.70
CA ASN A 19 -10.87 6.01 -21.35
C ASN A 19 -10.89 4.48 -21.29
N GLU A 20 -10.98 3.75 -22.41
CA GLU A 20 -11.04 2.28 -22.36
C GLU A 20 -9.68 1.60 -22.12
N ASN A 21 -8.56 2.31 -22.24
CA ASN A 21 -7.21 1.73 -22.07
C ASN A 21 -6.31 2.44 -21.05
N ARG A 22 -6.81 3.44 -20.33
CA ARG A 22 -6.03 4.09 -19.26
C ARG A 22 -6.11 3.24 -18.00
N GLN A 23 -5.24 2.23 -17.93
CA GLN A 23 -5.01 1.51 -16.69
C GLN A 23 -4.71 2.52 -15.58
N PRO A 24 -5.46 2.52 -14.47
CA PRO A 24 -5.28 3.51 -13.42
C PRO A 24 -3.83 3.42 -12.91
N LYS A 25 -3.13 4.56 -12.93
CA LYS A 25 -1.77 4.65 -12.39
C LYS A 25 -1.82 4.22 -10.93
N ARG A 26 -1.28 3.03 -10.63
CA ARG A 26 -1.21 2.51 -9.27
C ARG A 26 -0.28 3.41 -8.47
N ARG A 27 -0.78 3.95 -7.36
CA ARG A 27 0.02 4.75 -6.43
C ARG A 27 1.15 3.87 -5.87
N LEU A 28 2.32 4.46 -5.66
CA LEU A 28 3.41 3.77 -4.99
C LEU A 28 2.94 3.35 -3.57
N PRO A 29 3.26 2.12 -3.14
CA PRO A 29 2.82 1.61 -1.85
C PRO A 29 3.44 2.43 -0.72
N ASN A 30 2.65 2.83 0.27
CA ASN A 30 3.16 3.55 1.43
C ASN A 30 4.09 2.65 2.29
N MET A 31 5.00 3.23 3.08
CA MET A 31 5.81 2.55 4.10
C MET A 31 4.97 1.61 4.98
N PHE A 32 3.80 2.03 5.44
CA PHE A 32 2.89 1.17 6.21
C PHE A 32 2.45 -0.08 5.43
N ILE A 33 2.25 0.03 4.12
CA ILE A 33 1.87 -1.12 3.27
C ILE A 33 3.00 -2.14 3.22
N SER A 34 4.26 -1.67 3.18
CA SER A 34 5.44 -2.53 3.24
C SER A 34 5.54 -3.24 4.58
N TYR A 35 5.30 -2.52 5.69
CA TYR A 35 5.24 -3.11 7.03
C TYR A 35 4.14 -4.18 7.14
N ARG A 36 2.91 -3.85 6.71
CA ARG A 36 1.78 -4.79 6.75
C ARG A 36 2.07 -6.05 5.96
N LYS A 37 2.71 -5.92 4.79
CA LYS A 37 3.11 -7.06 3.95
C LYS A 37 4.07 -8.00 4.67
N GLU A 38 5.02 -7.46 5.43
CA GLU A 38 5.93 -8.27 6.24
C GLU A 38 5.18 -8.95 7.41
N MET A 39 4.28 -8.23 8.07
CA MET A 39 3.47 -8.78 9.16
C MET A 39 2.52 -9.90 8.69
N MET A 40 2.07 -9.91 7.43
CA MET A 40 1.21 -10.97 6.87
C MET A 40 1.76 -12.39 7.08
N LYS A 41 3.08 -12.56 7.19
CA LYS A 41 3.72 -13.85 7.51
C LYS A 41 3.26 -14.43 8.86
N HIS A 42 2.80 -13.57 9.75
CA HIS A 42 2.33 -13.89 11.09
C HIS A 42 0.80 -13.79 11.21
N LYS A 43 0.07 -13.64 10.10
CA LYS A 43 -1.39 -13.54 10.13
C LYS A 43 -2.00 -14.88 10.56
N PRO A 44 -2.86 -14.91 11.60
CA PRO A 44 -3.60 -16.12 11.94
C PRO A 44 -4.58 -16.49 10.82
N SER A 45 -4.65 -17.79 10.50
CA SER A 45 -5.39 -18.31 9.34
C SER A 45 -6.87 -17.90 9.35
N LYS A 46 -7.52 -17.98 10.51
CA LYS A 46 -8.97 -17.74 10.67
C LYS A 46 -9.38 -16.26 10.74
N MET A 47 -8.44 -15.31 10.80
CA MET A 47 -8.78 -13.89 10.99
C MET A 47 -9.07 -13.20 9.65
N PRO A 48 -10.15 -12.40 9.53
CA PRO A 48 -10.43 -11.61 8.33
C PRO A 48 -9.38 -10.51 8.14
N MET A 49 -9.15 -10.10 6.89
CA MET A 49 -8.12 -9.10 6.53
C MET A 49 -8.39 -7.73 7.16
N GLY A 50 -9.67 -7.34 7.31
CA GLY A 50 -10.07 -6.07 7.90
C GLY A 50 -9.61 -5.95 9.36
N GLU A 51 -9.94 -6.93 10.19
CA GLU A 51 -9.52 -6.99 11.59
C GLU A 51 -8.00 -7.05 11.73
N TYR A 52 -7.36 -7.87 10.90
CA TYR A 52 -5.90 -7.96 10.93
C TYR A 52 -5.24 -6.62 10.56
N SER A 53 -5.78 -5.89 9.56
CA SER A 53 -5.24 -4.60 9.16
C SER A 53 -5.44 -3.52 10.23
N ARG A 54 -6.54 -3.56 10.99
CA ARG A 54 -6.75 -2.70 12.17
C ARG A 54 -5.70 -2.97 13.23
N LEU A 55 -5.42 -4.24 13.50
CA LEU A 55 -4.46 -4.69 14.50
C LEU A 55 -3.02 -4.32 14.13
N VAL A 56 -2.60 -4.56 12.88
CA VAL A 56 -1.29 -4.10 12.38
C VAL A 56 -1.16 -2.58 12.41
N SER A 57 -2.25 -1.84 12.18
CA SER A 57 -2.23 -0.37 12.30
C SER A 57 -1.98 0.08 13.75
N LYS A 58 -2.48 -0.65 14.75
CA LYS A 58 -2.17 -0.39 16.17
C LYS A 58 -0.70 -0.64 16.46
N TRP A 59 -0.16 -1.78 16.02
CA TRP A 59 1.27 -2.09 16.18
C TRP A 59 2.17 -1.06 15.51
N TRP A 60 1.81 -0.61 14.31
CA TRP A 60 2.56 0.42 13.59
C TRP A 60 2.66 1.74 14.39
N LYS A 61 1.59 2.13 15.08
CA LYS A 61 1.59 3.33 15.93
C LYS A 61 2.49 3.13 17.15
N GLN A 62 2.49 1.94 17.73
CA GLN A 62 3.28 1.56 18.91
C GLN A 62 4.77 1.32 18.62
N LEU A 63 5.17 1.21 17.35
CA LEU A 63 6.59 1.09 17.00
C LEU A 63 7.40 2.29 17.49
N SER A 64 8.58 1.99 18.02
CA SER A 64 9.61 2.97 18.35
C SER A 64 10.05 3.76 17.12
N GLU A 65 10.58 4.96 17.32
CA GLU A 65 11.11 5.78 16.23
C GLU A 65 12.30 5.11 15.54
N SER A 66 13.12 4.36 16.29
CA SER A 66 14.25 3.62 15.73
C SER A 66 13.78 2.52 14.77
N ASP A 67 12.71 1.81 15.10
CA ASP A 67 12.14 0.79 14.21
C ASP A 67 11.42 1.41 13.02
N LYS A 68 10.70 2.51 13.21
CA LYS A 68 10.12 3.29 12.09
C LYS A 68 11.22 3.75 11.11
N SER A 69 12.38 4.16 11.62
CA SER A 69 13.53 4.55 10.78
C SER A 69 14.07 3.38 9.96
N LYS A 70 14.12 2.16 10.52
CA LYS A 70 14.49 0.94 9.77
C LYS A 70 13.49 0.69 8.63
N TRP A 71 12.19 0.83 8.91
CA TRP A 71 11.15 0.69 7.89
C TRP A 71 11.20 1.77 6.82
N GLN A 72 11.51 3.01 7.19
CA GLN A 72 11.72 4.11 6.26
C GLN A 72 12.88 3.81 5.31
N ARG A 73 14.02 3.34 5.83
CA ARG A 73 15.17 2.94 5.00
C ARG A 73 14.81 1.81 4.03
N ARG A 74 14.13 0.76 4.51
CA ARG A 74 13.64 -0.35 3.67
C ARG A 74 12.68 0.13 2.58
N TYR A 75 11.80 1.07 2.93
CA TYR A 75 10.85 1.66 2.02
C TYR A 75 11.54 2.46 0.90
N HIS A 76 12.50 3.31 1.23
CA HIS A 76 13.26 4.07 0.23
C HIS A 76 14.00 3.14 -0.74
N ILE A 77 14.71 2.13 -0.23
CA ILE A 77 15.41 1.14 -1.07
C ILE A 77 14.42 0.44 -2.01
N SER A 78 13.28 -0.04 -1.47
CA SER A 78 12.28 -0.75 -2.27
C SER A 78 11.62 0.15 -3.32
N ARG A 79 11.35 1.41 -2.97
CA ARG A 79 10.79 2.42 -3.89
C ARG A 79 11.76 2.66 -5.04
N ASP A 80 13.03 2.89 -4.73
CA ASP A 80 14.05 3.22 -5.72
C ASP A 80 14.31 2.02 -6.64
N GLN A 81 14.31 0.79 -6.13
CA GLN A 81 14.35 -0.43 -6.95
C GLN A 81 13.18 -0.53 -7.94
N ASN A 82 11.97 -0.16 -7.53
CA ASN A 82 10.80 -0.17 -8.43
C ASN A 82 10.85 0.95 -9.48
N LEU A 83 11.60 2.04 -9.24
CA LEU A 83 11.81 3.11 -10.21
C LEU A 83 12.90 2.76 -11.24
N LEU A 84 13.87 1.93 -10.84
CA LEU A 84 15.00 1.53 -11.69
C LEU A 84 14.68 0.36 -12.63
N LEU A 85 13.58 -0.37 -12.42
CA LEU A 85 13.10 -1.38 -13.35
C LEU A 85 12.17 -0.72 -14.37
N PRO A 86 12.59 -0.51 -15.64
CA PRO A 86 11.64 -0.16 -16.69
C PRO A 86 10.61 -1.29 -16.75
N ALA A 87 9.35 -0.90 -16.90
CA ALA A 87 8.19 -1.78 -17.00
C ALA A 87 8.26 -2.64 -18.26
N THR A 88 9.18 -3.60 -18.28
CA THR A 88 9.15 -4.75 -19.18
C THR A 88 8.08 -5.67 -18.60
N LYS A 89 6.88 -5.51 -19.17
CA LYS A 89 5.87 -6.56 -19.13
C LYS A 89 6.52 -7.77 -19.80
N ASP A 90 6.28 -8.95 -19.24
CA ASP A 90 6.70 -10.27 -19.74
C ASP A 90 8.06 -10.77 -19.23
N GLU A 91 8.05 -11.44 -18.06
CA GLU A 91 8.88 -12.62 -17.69
C GLU A 91 8.57 -13.02 -16.22
N PRO A 92 8.29 -14.31 -15.91
CA PRO A 92 8.01 -14.76 -14.55
C PRO A 92 9.31 -14.90 -13.76
N VAL A 93 9.82 -13.79 -13.21
CA VAL A 93 11.03 -13.82 -12.38
C VAL A 93 10.75 -14.51 -11.05
N SER A 94 11.15 -15.79 -11.00
CA SER A 94 11.32 -16.63 -9.83
C SER A 94 12.11 -15.89 -8.74
N LYS A 95 11.46 -15.61 -7.60
CA LYS A 95 12.07 -14.90 -6.47
C LYS A 95 12.63 -15.90 -5.46
N HIS A 96 13.72 -16.54 -5.82
CA HIS A 96 14.62 -17.17 -4.86
C HIS A 96 15.65 -16.12 -4.42
N LEU A 97 15.28 -15.25 -3.46
CA LEU A 97 16.23 -14.33 -2.83
C LEU A 97 16.30 -14.60 -1.33
N LYS A 98 17.54 -14.82 -0.88
CA LYS A 98 17.95 -15.39 0.39
C LYS A 98 17.29 -14.66 1.57
N LYS A 99 16.65 -15.44 2.43
CA LYS A 99 16.09 -14.98 3.70
C LYS A 99 17.22 -14.78 4.69
N ASP A 100 17.86 -13.62 4.65
CA ASP A 100 18.61 -13.17 5.82
C ASP A 100 17.58 -12.74 6.87
N CYS A 101 17.25 -13.72 7.72
CA CYS A 101 16.41 -13.59 8.89
C CYS A 101 17.02 -12.59 9.87
N PHE A 102 16.70 -11.31 9.72
CA PHE A 102 16.89 -10.34 10.78
C PHE A 102 15.68 -10.41 11.71
N LEU A 103 15.86 -11.09 12.84
CA LEU A 103 14.95 -11.14 13.98
C LEU A 103 14.64 -9.70 14.41
N ILE A 104 13.43 -9.25 14.09
CA ILE A 104 12.83 -8.11 14.77
C ILE A 104 12.13 -8.73 15.98
N GLU A 105 12.50 -8.31 17.17
CA GLU A 105 11.81 -8.69 18.40
C GLU A 105 10.35 -8.24 18.28
N ILE A 106 9.47 -9.22 18.08
CA ILE A 106 8.03 -9.03 18.15
C ILE A 106 7.70 -8.80 19.63
N PRO A 107 6.88 -7.78 19.99
CA PRO A 107 6.44 -7.63 21.36
C PRO A 107 5.78 -8.94 21.85
N SER A 108 6.32 -9.44 22.96
CA SER A 108 6.06 -10.75 23.57
C SER A 108 4.57 -11.11 23.65
N LYS A 109 4.29 -12.41 23.53
CA LYS A 109 2.97 -13.09 23.43
C LYS A 109 2.04 -12.90 24.64
N HIS A 110 2.38 -12.03 25.59
CA HIS A 110 1.63 -11.90 26.84
C HIS A 110 0.37 -11.01 26.75
N ALA A 111 0.10 -10.38 25.59
CA ALA A 111 -1.02 -9.44 25.42
C ALA A 111 -2.22 -9.99 24.62
N LEU A 112 -2.23 -11.28 24.26
CA LEU A 112 -3.31 -11.87 23.43
C LEU A 112 -4.42 -12.58 24.22
N ASN A 113 -4.34 -12.68 25.55
CA ASN A 113 -5.35 -13.39 26.37
C ASN A 113 -6.25 -12.44 27.17
N SER A 114 -6.71 -11.34 26.58
CA SER A 114 -7.67 -10.45 27.28
C SER A 114 -8.82 -9.97 26.41
N ILE A 115 -9.07 -10.64 25.28
CA ILE A 115 -10.23 -10.37 24.42
C ILE A 115 -10.91 -11.71 24.09
N GLU A 116 -11.28 -12.42 25.15
CA GLU A 116 -12.38 -13.39 25.14
C GLU A 116 -13.30 -12.92 26.27
N ASP A 117 -14.23 -12.02 25.95
CA ASP A 117 -15.45 -11.72 26.70
C ASP A 117 -16.15 -10.57 25.96
N PHE A 118 -16.96 -10.93 24.94
CA PHE A 118 -18.22 -10.31 24.52
C PHE A 118 -18.72 -10.93 23.21
#